data_AF-A0A2N6AIE3-F1
#
_entry.id   AF-A0A2N6AIE3-F1
#
_cell.length_a   1.000
_cell.length_b   1.000
_cell.length_c   1.000
_cell.angle_alpha   90.00
_cell.angle_beta   90.00
_cell.angle_gamma   90.00
#
_symmetry.space_group_name_H-M   'P 1'
#
loop_
_entity.id
_entity.type
_entity.pdbx_description
1 polymer ?
#
loop_
_entity_poly.entity_id
_entity_poly.type
_entity_poly.pdbx_seq_one_letter_code
_entity_poly.pdbx_strand_id
1 'polypeptide(L)'
;GEPLYKHVVRTASSWNDHENIGFVVGATHPSELEEIRSMCGDIPLLIPGLGAQGGDVELSVRAGCTPAGTRAVFNSSRGIIYAGGDEHFAAEARKAAEALRDQINAYRS
;
A
#
# COMPACT_ATOMS: atom_id res chain seq x y z
N GLY A 1 -18.92 -17.03 -11.73
CA GLY A 1 -19.13 -16.62 -10.34
C GLY A 1 -18.22 -15.44 -10.04
N GLU A 2 -18.59 -14.59 -9.10
CA GLU A 2 -17.74 -13.46 -8.69
C GLU A 2 -16.61 -13.92 -7.77
N PRO A 3 -15.39 -13.36 -7.87
CA PRO A 3 -14.31 -13.62 -6.92
C PRO A 3 -14.70 -13.24 -5.48
N LEU A 4 -14.36 -14.09 -4.51
CA LEU A 4 -14.74 -13.91 -3.10
C LEU A 4 -14.28 -12.57 -2.51
N TYR A 5 -13.09 -12.10 -2.87
CA TYR A 5 -12.57 -10.83 -2.34
C TYR A 5 -13.46 -9.63 -2.68
N LYS A 6 -14.12 -9.63 -3.86
CA LYS A 6 -15.04 -8.57 -4.26
C LYS A 6 -16.29 -8.55 -3.39
N HIS A 7 -16.79 -9.73 -3.03
CA HIS A 7 -17.90 -9.87 -2.09
C HIS A 7 -17.52 -9.38 -0.68
N VAL A 8 -16.32 -9.72 -0.21
CA VAL A 8 -15.78 -9.24 1.07
C VAL A 8 -15.67 -7.72 1.08
N VAL A 9 -15.12 -7.11 0.03
CA VAL A 9 -14.98 -5.64 -0.06
C VAL A 9 -16.34 -4.95 0.01
N ARG A 10 -17.34 -5.39 -0.76
CA ARG A 10 -18.68 -4.78 -0.72
C ARG A 10 -19.35 -4.93 0.64
N THR A 11 -19.29 -6.13 1.22
CA THR A 11 -19.94 -6.42 2.49
C THR A 11 -19.29 -5.64 3.63
N ALA A 12 -17.97 -5.67 3.75
CA ALA A 12 -17.27 -4.93 4.79
C ALA A 12 -17.42 -3.41 4.61
N SER A 13 -17.44 -2.89 3.38
CA SER A 13 -17.68 -1.46 3.14
C SER A 13 -19.07 -1.02 3.64
N SER A 14 -20.08 -1.88 3.55
CA SER A 14 -21.42 -1.61 4.09
C SER A 14 -21.51 -1.59 5.62
N TRP A 15 -20.47 -2.06 6.33
CA TRP A 15 -20.40 -2.05 7.79
C TRP A 15 -19.57 -0.90 8.36
N ASN A 16 -19.01 -0.04 7.51
CA ASN A 16 -18.02 0.97 7.91
C ASN A 16 -18.65 2.23 8.56
N ASP A 17 -19.70 2.05 9.38
CA ASP A 17 -20.43 3.16 10.02
C ASP A 17 -19.56 3.97 10.99
N HIS A 18 -18.48 3.38 11.49
CA HIS A 18 -17.54 3.99 12.44
C HIS A 18 -16.19 4.36 11.81
N GLU A 19 -16.07 4.31 10.48
CA GLU A 19 -14.83 4.63 9.75
C GLU A 19 -13.58 3.88 10.24
N ASN A 20 -13.77 2.64 10.70
CA ASN A 20 -12.74 1.81 11.34
C ASN A 20 -12.39 0.55 10.53
N ILE A 21 -12.90 0.43 9.30
CA ILE A 21 -12.56 -0.64 8.36
C ILE A 21 -11.47 -0.16 7.42
N GLY A 22 -10.57 -1.08 7.08
CA GLY A 22 -9.57 -0.93 6.02
C GLY A 22 -9.33 -2.29 5.36
N PHE A 23 -8.68 -2.27 4.19
CA PHE A 23 -8.38 -3.50 3.46
C PHE A 23 -6.87 -3.70 3.31
N VAL A 24 -6.44 -4.96 3.29
CA VAL A 24 -5.05 -5.33 3.02
C VAL A 24 -4.97 -5.88 1.60
N VAL A 25 -4.18 -5.25 0.74
CA VAL A 25 -4.06 -5.62 -0.68
C VAL A 25 -2.60 -5.61 -1.10
N GLY A 26 -2.08 -6.72 -1.59
CA GLY A 26 -0.66 -6.83 -1.96
C GLY A 26 -0.28 -5.97 -3.16
N ALA A 27 0.94 -5.41 -3.13
CA ALA A 27 1.51 -4.59 -4.20
C ALA A 27 1.83 -5.35 -5.51
N THR A 28 1.72 -6.68 -5.53
CA THR A 28 2.16 -7.52 -6.65
C THR A 28 1.14 -7.67 -7.79
N HIS A 29 -0.11 -7.25 -7.57
CA HIS A 29 -1.18 -7.33 -8.57
C HIS A 29 -1.87 -5.96 -8.74
N PRO A 30 -1.28 -5.02 -9.50
CA PRO A 30 -1.80 -3.65 -9.63
C PRO A 30 -3.26 -3.57 -10.11
N SER A 31 -3.69 -4.49 -10.99
CA SER A 31 -5.07 -4.53 -11.49
C SER A 31 -6.10 -4.86 -10.39
N GLU A 32 -5.75 -5.76 -9.47
CA GLU A 32 -6.64 -6.09 -8.33
C GLU A 32 -6.68 -4.93 -7.34
N LEU A 33 -5.54 -4.25 -7.15
CA LEU A 33 -5.44 -3.07 -6.30
C LEU A 33 -6.31 -1.92 -6.82
N GLU A 34 -6.24 -1.62 -8.12
CA GLU A 34 -7.06 -0.61 -8.79
C GLU A 34 -8.56 -0.96 -8.70
N GLU A 35 -8.90 -2.23 -8.95
CA GLU A 35 -10.28 -2.69 -8.82
C GLU A 35 -10.79 -2.53 -7.39
N ILE A 36 -10.05 -2.98 -6.39
CA ILE A 36 -10.44 -2.82 -4.99
C ILE A 36 -10.56 -1.34 -4.63
N ARG A 37 -9.64 -0.47 -5.09
CA ARG A 37 -9.72 0.98 -4.87
C ARG A 37 -11.01 1.57 -5.43
N SER A 38 -11.40 1.19 -6.64
CA SER A 38 -12.67 1.63 -7.24
C SER A 38 -13.89 1.19 -6.42
N MET A 39 -13.82 0.03 -5.78
CA MET A 39 -14.93 -0.55 -5.00
C MET A 39 -15.07 0.04 -3.60
N CYS A 40 -13.96 0.36 -2.92
CA CYS A 40 -13.97 0.82 -1.53
C CYS A 40 -13.78 2.34 -1.34
N GLY A 41 -13.68 3.11 -2.43
CA GLY A 41 -13.76 4.58 -2.39
C GLY A 41 -12.65 5.22 -1.57
N ASP A 42 -12.98 5.81 -0.43
CA ASP A 42 -12.03 6.48 0.49
C ASP A 42 -11.60 5.60 1.68
N ILE A 43 -12.08 4.35 1.76
CA ILE A 43 -11.66 3.41 2.81
C ILE A 43 -10.13 3.20 2.73
N PRO A 44 -9.37 3.26 3.84
CA PRO A 44 -7.92 3.10 3.82
C PRO A 44 -7.46 1.71 3.33
N LEU A 45 -6.38 1.67 2.54
CA LEU A 45 -5.66 0.45 2.18
C LEU A 45 -4.34 0.35 2.93
N LEU A 46 -4.03 -0.85 3.40
CA LEU A 46 -2.68 -1.27 3.76
C LEU A 46 -2.11 -2.11 2.61
N ILE A 47 -1.00 -1.65 2.04
CA ILE A 47 -0.38 -2.24 0.86
C ILE A 47 0.99 -2.81 1.22
N PRO A 48 1.08 -4.11 1.57
CA PRO A 48 2.35 -4.77 1.81
C PRO A 48 3.07 -5.14 0.52
N GLY A 49 4.39 -5.24 0.60
CA GLY A 49 5.22 -5.86 -0.44
C GLY A 49 6.05 -4.89 -1.30
N LEU A 50 6.10 -3.60 -0.94
CA LEU A 50 6.94 -2.64 -1.66
C LEU A 50 8.43 -2.83 -1.39
N GLY A 51 9.22 -2.79 -2.47
CA GLY A 51 10.67 -2.98 -2.46
C GLY A 51 11.08 -4.46 -2.55
N ALA A 52 10.96 -5.21 -1.45
CA ALA A 52 11.57 -6.55 -1.35
C ALA A 52 10.81 -7.67 -2.09
N GLN A 53 9.54 -7.47 -2.47
CA GLN A 53 8.74 -8.47 -3.18
C GLN A 53 8.56 -8.15 -4.67
N GLY A 54 9.33 -7.18 -5.20
CA GLY A 54 9.24 -6.79 -6.61
C GLY A 54 8.01 -5.95 -6.96
N GLY A 55 7.28 -5.43 -5.97
CA GLY A 55 6.19 -4.48 -6.19
C GLY A 55 6.71 -3.16 -6.75
N ASP A 56 6.14 -2.75 -7.88
CA ASP A 56 6.44 -1.49 -8.54
C ASP A 56 5.82 -0.33 -7.74
N VAL A 57 6.67 0.61 -7.31
CA VAL A 57 6.25 1.76 -6.49
C VAL A 57 5.26 2.64 -7.24
N GLU A 58 5.52 2.93 -8.50
CA GLU A 58 4.68 3.80 -9.30
C GLU A 58 3.31 3.17 -9.51
N LEU A 59 3.26 1.91 -9.96
CA LEU A 59 2.00 1.22 -10.20
C LEU A 59 1.20 1.04 -8.90
N SER A 60 1.87 0.71 -7.79
CA SER A 60 1.21 0.55 -6.49
C SER A 60 0.62 1.86 -5.98
N VAL A 61 1.31 2.99 -6.18
CA VAL A 61 0.81 4.31 -5.78
C VAL A 61 -0.37 4.72 -6.64
N ARG A 62 -0.25 4.61 -7.97
CA ARG A 62 -1.32 4.98 -8.91
C ARG A 62 -2.58 4.13 -8.71
N ALA A 63 -2.44 2.82 -8.47
CA ALA A 63 -3.57 1.92 -8.28
C ALA A 63 -4.17 1.99 -6.86
N GLY A 64 -3.35 2.25 -5.85
CA GLY A 64 -3.76 2.15 -4.44
C GLY A 64 -4.26 3.45 -3.81
N CYS A 65 -3.73 4.59 -4.22
CA CYS A 65 -4.15 5.89 -3.69
C CYS A 65 -5.52 6.31 -4.24
N THR A 66 -6.21 7.18 -3.50
CA THR A 66 -7.35 7.95 -4.03
C THR A 66 -6.86 8.99 -5.04
N PRO A 67 -7.77 9.62 -5.83
CA PRO A 67 -7.40 10.72 -6.73
C PRO A 67 -6.72 11.90 -6.03
N ALA A 68 -6.88 12.05 -4.71
CA ALA A 68 -6.17 13.04 -3.91
C ALA A 68 -4.76 12.59 -3.46
N GLY A 69 -4.28 11.43 -3.90
CA GLY A 69 -2.98 10.87 -3.50
C GLY A 69 -2.93 10.31 -2.07
N THR A 70 -4.09 10.06 -1.44
CA THR A 70 -4.21 9.67 -0.02
C THR A 70 -4.85 8.29 0.16
N ARG A 71 -5.16 7.92 1.41
CA ARG A 71 -5.84 6.67 1.82
C ARG A 71 -5.11 5.36 1.49
N ALA A 72 -3.81 5.43 1.21
CA ALA A 72 -2.94 4.26 1.08
C ALA A 72 -1.76 4.34 2.06
N VAL A 73 -1.55 3.26 2.82
CA VAL A 73 -0.40 3.04 3.69
C VAL A 73 0.44 1.92 3.10
N PHE A 74 1.68 2.24 2.73
CA PHE A 74 2.61 1.29 2.13
C PHE A 74 3.51 0.68 3.19
N ASN A 75 3.52 -0.66 3.27
CA ASN A 75 4.39 -1.38 4.20
C ASN A 75 5.65 -1.90 3.49
N SER A 76 6.82 -1.53 4.04
CA SER A 76 8.12 -2.11 3.68
C SER A 76 8.90 -2.44 4.93
N SER A 77 8.97 -3.73 5.28
CA SER A 77 9.73 -4.19 6.46
C SER A 77 11.17 -4.53 6.09
N ARG A 78 11.39 -5.61 5.34
CA ARG A 78 12.74 -6.13 5.02
C ARG A 78 13.60 -5.13 4.23
N GLY A 79 12.99 -4.33 3.35
CA GLY A 79 13.70 -3.30 2.58
C GLY A 79 14.24 -2.15 3.43
N ILE A 80 13.69 -1.95 4.63
CA ILE A 80 14.15 -0.94 5.59
C ILE A 80 15.03 -1.58 6.67
N ILE A 81 14.55 -2.65 7.31
CA ILE A 81 15.21 -3.31 8.44
C ILE A 81 16.58 -3.90 8.03
N TYR A 82 16.70 -4.43 6.81
CA TYR A 82 17.93 -5.07 6.34
C TYR A 82 18.72 -4.20 5.35
N ALA A 83 18.43 -2.90 5.29
CA ALA A 83 19.20 -1.96 4.46
C ALA A 83 20.63 -1.74 4.98
N GLY A 84 20.84 -1.93 6.28
CA GLY A 84 22.17 -1.89 6.92
C GLY A 84 22.29 -2.95 8.00
N GLY A 85 23.53 -3.18 8.44
CA GLY A 85 23.87 -4.08 9.54
C GLY A 85 24.62 -3.37 10.65
N ASP A 86 24.67 -4.01 11.81
CA ASP A 86 25.52 -3.67 12.95
C ASP A 86 25.43 -2.17 13.34
N GLU A 87 26.58 -1.50 13.43
CA GLU A 87 26.73 -0.11 13.88
C GLU A 87 26.10 0.92 12.92
N HIS A 88 25.84 0.55 11.67
CA HIS A 88 25.26 1.42 10.66
C HIS A 88 23.74 1.22 10.47
N PHE A 89 23.13 0.26 11.18
CA PHE A 89 21.71 -0.08 11.05
C PHE A 89 20.80 1.15 11.07
N ALA A 90 20.93 2.03 12.07
CA ALA A 90 20.03 3.17 12.24
C ALA A 90 20.13 4.17 11.08
N ALA A 91 21.34 4.45 10.60
CA ALA A 91 21.57 5.41 9.52
C ALA A 91 21.08 4.86 8.17
N GLU A 92 21.40 3.61 7.85
CA GLU A 92 21.00 3.00 6.58
C GLU A 92 19.51 2.68 6.53
N ALA A 93 18.90 2.23 7.63
CA ALA A 93 17.44 2.04 7.72
C ALA A 93 16.70 3.37 7.52
N ARG A 94 17.20 4.46 8.11
CA ARG A 94 16.65 5.80 7.89
C ARG A 94 16.74 6.21 6.42
N LYS A 95 17.92 6.05 5.81
CA LYS A 95 18.15 6.38 4.40
C LYS A 95 17.22 5.58 3.47
N ALA A 96 17.04 4.29 3.73
CA ALA A 96 16.12 3.44 2.98
C ALA A 96 14.65 3.88 3.13
N ALA A 97 14.24 4.24 4.35
CA ALA A 97 12.89 4.76 4.62
C ALA A 97 12.64 6.11 3.92
N GLU A 98 13.61 7.04 3.99
CA GLU A 98 13.53 8.33 3.32
C GLU A 98 13.48 8.18 1.80
N ALA A 99 14.33 7.32 1.22
CA ALA A 99 14.33 7.04 -0.21
C ALA A 99 12.99 6.47 -0.70
N LEU A 100 12.42 5.49 0.02
CA LEU A 100 11.12 4.91 -0.33
C LEU A 100 9.99 5.94 -0.20
N ARG A 101 9.99 6.74 0.87
CA ARG A 101 9.02 7.83 1.06
C ARG A 101 9.07 8.80 -0.12
N ASP A 102 10.26 9.21 -0.53
CA ASP A 102 10.44 10.19 -1.60
C ASP A 102 10.00 9.62 -2.96
N GLN A 103 10.29 8.34 -3.24
CA GLN A 103 9.75 7.64 -4.40
C GLN A 103 8.21 7.58 -4.39
N ILE A 104 7.59 7.23 -3.26
CA ILE A 104 6.12 7.20 -3.13
C ILE A 104 5.54 8.59 -3.40
N ASN A 105 6.10 9.62 -2.79
CA ASN A 105 5.61 10.99 -2.91
C ASN A 105 5.77 11.55 -4.33
N ALA A 106 6.76 11.08 -5.10
CA ALA A 106 6.93 11.45 -6.50
C ALA A 106 5.74 11.01 -7.39
N TYR A 107 4.97 10.01 -6.96
CA TYR A 107 3.83 9.46 -7.73
C TYR A 107 2.46 9.75 -7.11
N ARG A 108 2.38 10.54 -6.03
CA ARG A 108 1.11 10.88 -5.35
C ARG A 108 0.29 11.98 -6.03
N SER A 109 0.73 12.46 -7.19
CA SER A 109 0.17 13.61 -7.93
C SER A 109 -1.13 13.30 -8.66
#